data_AF-A0A429DS17-F1
#
_entry.id   AF-A0A429DS17-F1
#
_cell.length_a   1.000
_cell.length_b   1.000
_cell.length_c   1.000
_cell.angle_alpha   90.00
_cell.angle_beta   90.00
_cell.angle_gamma   90.00
#
_symmetry.space_group_name_H-M   'P 1'
#
loop_
_entity.id
_entity.type
_entity.pdbx_description
1 polymer ?
#
loop_
_entity_poly.entity_id
_entity_poly.type
_entity_poly.pdbx_seq_one_letter_code
_entity_poly.pdbx_strand_id
1 'polypeptide(L)'
;MVRVPVPARLDARHAPGRHPGSGPNPRAGADHAASLAGYGAHSAVDRILVHRREGPRCRDRAPRCRIAGHPLRRRDDRSRRHTPGGAAMTARSRGTAEDVDLLEGLWRRWARAGRDAPASVWERPGLGVWSVKELYAHVSRGATTTLDLTGRATDGAPGIPDGAGYFGLLMAKGVRPDEGVAELAKEWAARNSVTSLAEAFDSAAVPVLEAARRRPDRLLPTIAGTMRTLDYLVTRVVEATVHLLDFDAVVADAPTPPEEALTRTAVVLADLVAPDDFIRSATGRGPAVFPVLR
;
A
#
# COMPACT_ATOMS: atom_id res chain seq x y z
N MET A 1 6.40 65.78 10.85
CA MET A 1 7.25 66.93 10.45
C MET A 1 8.68 66.43 10.33
N VAL A 2 9.45 66.51 9.25
CA VAL A 2 9.27 66.97 7.86
C VAL A 2 10.26 66.14 6.99
N ARG A 3 9.85 65.87 5.75
CA ARG A 3 10.53 65.15 4.67
C ARG A 3 11.40 66.11 3.82
N VAL A 4 12.55 65.62 3.31
CA VAL A 4 13.08 65.76 1.90
C VAL A 4 13.61 67.18 1.52
N PRO A 5 14.67 67.40 0.68
CA PRO A 5 14.79 66.85 -0.68
C PRO A 5 16.17 66.50 -1.30
N VAL A 6 16.03 65.78 -2.43
CA VAL A 6 16.99 65.37 -3.50
C VAL A 6 17.08 66.48 -4.57
N PRO A 7 18.19 66.59 -5.35
CA PRO A 7 18.16 66.30 -6.82
C PRO A 7 19.43 65.52 -7.26
N ALA A 8 19.48 64.56 -8.21
CA ALA A 8 18.99 64.38 -9.59
C ALA A 8 20.05 64.68 -10.69
N ARG A 9 20.46 63.60 -11.38
CA ARG A 9 20.80 63.39 -12.81
C ARG A 9 22.04 64.03 -13.45
N LEU A 10 22.73 63.23 -14.27
CA LEU A 10 23.15 63.57 -15.64
C LEU A 10 23.38 62.30 -16.48
N ASP A 11 22.95 62.36 -17.74
CA ASP A 11 22.91 61.34 -18.77
C ASP A 11 24.10 61.45 -19.75
N ALA A 12 24.59 60.29 -20.20
CA ALA A 12 24.84 59.86 -21.58
C ALA A 12 25.96 60.43 -22.51
N ARG A 13 26.59 59.45 -23.19
CA ARG A 13 27.15 59.36 -24.57
C ARG A 13 28.64 59.71 -24.82
N HIS A 14 29.40 58.69 -25.26
CA HIS A 14 30.17 58.69 -26.53
C HIS A 14 30.64 57.25 -26.90
N ALA A 15 30.41 56.85 -28.15
CA ALA A 15 31.06 55.74 -28.88
C ALA A 15 32.14 56.35 -29.82
N PRO A 16 33.01 55.65 -30.60
CA PRO A 16 32.78 54.37 -31.32
C PRO A 16 34.01 53.42 -31.49
N GLY A 17 33.78 52.23 -32.08
CA GLY A 17 34.85 51.37 -32.64
C GLY A 17 34.31 50.08 -33.28
N ARG A 18 34.45 49.92 -34.60
CA ARG A 18 34.13 48.72 -35.40
C ARG A 18 35.38 47.88 -35.63
N HIS A 19 35.28 46.53 -35.61
CA HIS A 19 35.58 45.58 -36.71
C HIS A 19 35.67 44.11 -36.21
N PRO A 20 35.66 43.08 -37.09
CA PRO A 20 34.82 41.88 -36.93
C PRO A 20 35.63 40.58 -36.72
N GLY A 21 34.95 39.51 -36.31
CA GLY A 21 35.56 38.18 -36.26
C GLY A 21 34.55 37.07 -36.00
N SER A 22 34.28 36.29 -37.05
CA SER A 22 34.22 34.82 -37.04
C SER A 22 33.36 34.13 -35.97
N GLY A 23 32.16 33.69 -36.35
CA GLY A 23 31.40 32.68 -35.61
C GLY A 23 30.85 31.60 -36.55
N PRO A 24 31.17 30.31 -36.34
CA PRO A 24 30.54 29.21 -37.08
C PRO A 24 29.26 28.70 -36.38
N ASN A 25 28.24 28.44 -37.18
CA ASN A 25 27.26 27.35 -37.13
C ASN A 25 26.60 26.93 -35.78
N PRO A 26 25.27 27.06 -35.61
CA PRO A 26 24.52 26.33 -34.60
C PRO A 26 23.95 25.01 -35.15
N ARG A 27 24.68 23.92 -34.94
CA ARG A 27 24.10 22.58 -34.76
C ARG A 27 24.58 22.05 -33.41
N ALA A 28 23.80 22.27 -32.35
CA ALA A 28 23.84 21.51 -31.09
C ALA A 28 22.66 21.95 -30.22
N GLY A 29 21.90 21.00 -29.69
CA GLY A 29 20.82 21.30 -28.74
C GLY A 29 19.64 20.32 -28.73
N ALA A 30 19.83 19.07 -29.15
CA ALA A 30 18.96 17.96 -28.74
C ALA A 30 19.87 17.00 -27.98
N ASP A 31 19.81 17.03 -26.65
CA ASP A 31 20.25 15.95 -25.76
C ASP A 31 19.95 16.34 -24.30
N HIS A 32 18.73 16.08 -23.85
CA HIS A 32 18.38 15.81 -22.45
C HIS A 32 17.11 14.96 -22.42
N ALA A 33 17.21 13.75 -22.97
CA ALA A 33 16.19 12.71 -22.87
C ALA A 33 16.84 11.33 -22.98
N ALA A 34 17.71 10.98 -22.02
CA ALA A 34 18.21 9.62 -21.87
C ALA A 34 18.79 9.40 -20.46
N SER A 35 17.94 9.10 -19.47
CA SER A 35 18.33 8.31 -18.30
C SER A 35 17.10 7.80 -17.50
N LEU A 36 16.15 7.15 -18.18
CA LEU A 36 15.08 6.37 -17.52
C LEU A 36 14.73 5.07 -18.27
N ALA A 37 15.57 4.65 -19.23
CA ALA A 37 15.37 3.42 -19.97
C ALA A 37 16.42 2.40 -19.59
N GLY A 38 16.11 1.60 -18.56
CA GLY A 38 16.91 0.44 -18.21
C GLY A 38 16.53 -0.05 -16.84
N TYR A 39 15.54 -0.94 -16.77
CA TYR A 39 15.65 -2.20 -16.02
C TYR A 39 14.40 -3.04 -16.34
N GLY A 40 14.62 -4.12 -17.09
CA GLY A 40 13.61 -5.11 -17.41
C GLY A 40 13.09 -5.77 -16.13
N ALA A 41 11.78 -5.70 -15.95
CA ALA A 41 11.07 -6.36 -14.87
C ALA A 41 10.97 -7.87 -15.16
N HIS A 42 12.01 -8.62 -14.79
CA HIS A 42 11.78 -9.97 -14.28
C HIS A 42 11.33 -9.79 -12.83
N SER A 43 10.02 -9.99 -12.60
CA SER A 43 9.35 -9.48 -11.42
C SER A 43 9.85 -10.14 -10.12
N ALA A 44 10.08 -9.33 -9.10
CA ALA A 44 10.19 -9.80 -7.71
C ALA A 44 8.89 -10.49 -7.21
N VAL A 45 7.81 -10.42 -7.99
CA VAL A 45 6.48 -11.00 -7.70
C VAL A 45 6.48 -12.52 -7.86
N ASP A 46 7.31 -13.08 -8.76
CA ASP A 46 7.45 -14.54 -8.89
C ASP A 46 8.06 -15.18 -7.63
N ARG A 47 8.84 -14.44 -6.83
CA ARG A 47 9.46 -15.00 -5.61
C ARG A 47 8.45 -15.27 -4.49
N ILE A 48 7.37 -14.49 -4.39
CA ILE A 48 6.32 -14.68 -3.37
C ILE A 48 5.50 -15.95 -3.68
N LEU A 49 5.36 -16.33 -4.95
CA LEU A 49 4.47 -17.42 -5.38
C LEU A 49 5.17 -18.75 -5.67
N VAL A 50 6.51 -18.79 -5.79
CA VAL A 50 7.24 -19.96 -6.31
C VAL A 50 7.80 -20.91 -5.23
N HIS A 51 7.75 -20.57 -3.93
CA HIS A 51 8.26 -21.48 -2.89
C HIS A 51 7.19 -22.41 -2.29
N ARG A 52 6.76 -23.43 -3.06
CA ARG A 52 6.23 -24.69 -2.48
C ARG A 52 6.08 -25.84 -3.48
N ARG A 53 7.17 -26.57 -3.75
CA ARG A 53 7.26 -28.02 -4.08
C ARG A 53 8.70 -28.42 -3.71
N GLU A 54 9.05 -29.44 -2.93
CA GLU A 54 8.51 -30.78 -2.70
C GLU A 54 8.90 -31.24 -1.28
N GLY A 55 7.99 -31.94 -0.57
CA GLY A 55 8.30 -32.61 0.70
C GLY A 55 8.49 -34.12 0.49
N PRO A 56 9.40 -34.80 1.21
CA PRO A 56 9.64 -36.23 1.02
C PRO A 56 8.50 -37.08 1.57
N ARG A 57 8.15 -38.14 0.82
CA ARG A 57 7.20 -39.19 1.21
C ARG A 57 7.81 -40.04 2.33
N CYS A 58 7.20 -40.05 3.52
CA CYS A 58 7.43 -41.11 4.50
C CYS A 58 6.34 -42.18 4.41
N ARG A 59 6.78 -43.41 4.13
CA ARG A 59 6.02 -44.65 4.25
C ARG A 59 6.07 -45.16 5.70
N ASP A 60 5.08 -45.99 5.98
CA ASP A 60 5.06 -47.13 6.90
C ASP A 60 4.34 -47.04 8.27
N ARG A 61 3.27 -47.85 8.31
CA ARG A 61 2.89 -48.88 9.29
C ARG A 61 2.26 -48.47 10.63
N ALA A 62 0.98 -48.83 10.73
CA ALA A 62 0.22 -49.02 11.96
C ALA A 62 0.78 -50.16 12.85
N PRO A 63 0.30 -50.26 14.11
CA PRO A 63 -0.61 -51.37 14.38
C PRO A 63 -1.87 -50.99 15.18
N ARG A 64 -2.85 -51.86 15.03
CA ARG A 64 -4.23 -51.81 15.55
C ARG A 64 -4.27 -52.15 17.05
N CYS A 65 -5.08 -51.44 17.82
CA CYS A 65 -5.60 -51.94 19.10
C CYS A 65 -7.14 -51.84 19.09
N ARG A 66 -7.80 -53.00 19.23
CA ARG A 66 -9.26 -53.17 19.37
C ARG A 66 -9.60 -53.17 20.84
N ILE A 67 -10.53 -52.31 21.28
CA ILE A 67 -11.36 -52.56 22.45
C ILE A 67 -12.81 -52.22 22.09
N ALA A 68 -13.71 -53.12 22.47
CA ALA A 68 -15.13 -53.13 22.12
C ALA A 68 -15.99 -52.35 23.13
N GLY A 69 -17.12 -51.84 22.64
CA GLY A 69 -18.39 -51.85 23.36
C GLY A 69 -18.84 -50.56 24.06
N HIS A 70 -19.56 -49.68 23.34
CA HIS A 70 -20.83 -49.09 23.80
C HIS A 70 -21.51 -48.33 22.63
N PRO A 71 -22.84 -48.49 22.40
CA PRO A 71 -23.49 -47.93 21.22
C PRO A 71 -23.85 -46.45 21.46
N LEU A 72 -23.08 -45.54 20.87
CA LEU A 72 -23.48 -44.13 20.76
C LEU A 72 -24.39 -43.95 19.55
N ARG A 73 -25.56 -43.37 19.83
CA ARG A 73 -26.63 -43.01 18.90
C ARG A 73 -26.07 -42.37 17.63
N ARG A 74 -26.49 -42.90 16.47
CA ARG A 74 -26.30 -42.29 15.16
C ARG A 74 -26.82 -40.84 15.18
N ARG A 75 -25.91 -39.87 15.20
CA ARG A 75 -26.21 -38.53 14.69
C ARG A 75 -25.98 -38.58 13.20
N ASP A 76 -27.05 -38.36 12.45
CA ASP A 76 -27.01 -38.19 11.00
C ASP A 76 -25.98 -37.12 10.64
N ASP A 77 -24.87 -37.56 10.05
CA ASP A 77 -23.92 -36.72 9.33
C ASP A 77 -24.57 -36.28 8.02
N ARG A 78 -25.49 -35.31 8.10
CA ARG A 78 -25.85 -34.53 6.93
C ARG A 78 -24.69 -33.59 6.64
N SER A 79 -23.83 -34.07 5.74
CA SER A 79 -22.93 -33.26 4.93
C SER A 79 -23.58 -31.92 4.58
N ARG A 80 -23.23 -30.87 5.33
CA ARG A 80 -23.46 -29.50 4.91
C ARG A 80 -22.44 -29.24 3.81
N ARG A 81 -22.83 -29.60 2.58
CA ARG A 81 -22.26 -28.98 1.39
C ARG A 81 -22.50 -27.49 1.58
N HIS A 82 -21.43 -26.79 1.96
CA HIS A 82 -21.41 -25.35 1.94
C HIS A 82 -21.41 -24.98 0.46
N THR A 83 -22.61 -24.87 -0.11
CA THR A 83 -22.77 -24.09 -1.33
C THR A 83 -22.28 -22.70 -0.97
N PRO A 84 -21.30 -22.12 -1.69
CA PRO A 84 -20.99 -20.71 -1.50
C PRO A 84 -22.24 -19.96 -1.98
N GLY A 85 -23.14 -19.69 -1.04
CA GLY A 85 -24.24 -18.77 -1.25
C GLY A 85 -23.59 -17.46 -1.63
N GLY A 86 -23.92 -16.97 -2.83
CA GLY A 86 -23.59 -15.60 -3.23
C GLY A 86 -24.17 -14.65 -2.20
N ALA A 87 -23.37 -14.31 -1.21
CA ALA A 87 -23.66 -13.22 -0.31
C ALA A 87 -23.78 -11.99 -1.18
N ALA A 88 -24.90 -11.28 -1.04
CA ALA A 88 -25.10 -9.99 -1.67
C ALA A 88 -23.85 -9.14 -1.45
N MET A 89 -23.13 -8.91 -2.54
CA MET A 89 -21.88 -8.16 -2.66
C MET A 89 -22.08 -6.82 -1.92
N THR A 90 -21.61 -6.72 -0.67
CA THR A 90 -22.00 -5.61 0.20
C THR A 90 -21.33 -4.35 -0.29
N ALA A 91 -22.13 -3.44 -0.85
CA ALA A 91 -21.70 -2.14 -1.37
C ALA A 91 -20.87 -1.30 -0.37
N ARG A 92 -20.90 -1.65 0.92
CA ARG A 92 -20.21 -0.95 2.00
C ARG A 92 -18.70 -0.89 1.82
N SER A 93 -18.06 -1.92 1.26
CA SER A 93 -16.61 -1.93 1.05
C SER A 93 -16.16 -1.37 -0.31
N ARG A 94 -17.09 -0.90 -1.15
CA ARG A 94 -16.75 -0.25 -2.42
C ARG A 94 -16.17 1.13 -2.19
N GLY A 95 -15.22 1.50 -3.03
CA GLY A 95 -14.58 2.79 -2.99
C GLY A 95 -15.48 3.92 -3.48
N THR A 96 -15.33 5.07 -2.84
CA THR A 96 -16.06 6.31 -3.09
C THR A 96 -15.09 7.47 -3.32
N ALA A 97 -15.60 8.65 -3.68
CA ALA A 97 -14.78 9.86 -3.77
C ALA A 97 -14.21 10.27 -2.40
N GLU A 98 -14.94 10.02 -1.31
CA GLU A 98 -14.48 10.31 0.06
C GLU A 98 -13.22 9.51 0.41
N ASP A 99 -13.09 8.27 -0.09
CA ASP A 99 -11.89 7.44 0.11
C ASP A 99 -10.64 8.06 -0.52
N VAL A 100 -10.80 8.87 -1.57
CA VAL A 100 -9.69 9.61 -2.20
C VAL A 100 -9.19 10.69 -1.23
N ASP A 101 -10.09 11.46 -0.65
CA ASP A 101 -9.74 12.54 0.28
C ASP A 101 -9.17 11.98 1.60
N LEU A 102 -9.72 10.85 2.08
CA LEU A 102 -9.15 10.13 3.23
C LEU A 102 -7.72 9.66 2.97
N LEU A 103 -7.46 9.07 1.80
CA LEU A 103 -6.12 8.61 1.44
C LEU A 103 -5.14 9.79 1.33
N GLU A 104 -5.57 10.93 0.77
CA GLU A 104 -4.78 12.15 0.74
C GLU A 104 -4.36 12.59 2.15
N GLY A 105 -5.33 12.64 3.08
CA GLY A 105 -5.08 13.00 4.48
C GLY A 105 -4.13 12.04 5.20
N LEU A 106 -4.25 10.74 4.93
CA LEU A 106 -3.37 9.70 5.47
C LEU A 106 -1.95 9.81 4.90
N TRP A 107 -1.77 9.97 3.59
CA TRP A 107 -0.45 10.11 2.98
C TRP A 107 0.28 11.37 3.46
N ARG A 108 -0.44 12.49 3.65
CA ARG A 108 0.14 13.69 4.28
C ARG A 108 0.62 13.43 5.71
N ARG A 109 -0.10 12.62 6.50
CA ARG A 109 0.31 12.22 7.86
C ARG A 109 1.54 11.34 7.83
N TRP A 110 1.60 10.36 6.94
CA TRP A 110 2.78 9.52 6.76
C TRP A 110 4.00 10.35 6.35
N ALA A 111 3.86 11.22 5.36
CA ALA A 111 4.94 12.12 4.94
C ALA A 111 5.43 13.00 6.10
N ARG A 112 4.52 13.52 6.93
CA ARG A 112 4.87 14.25 8.16
C ARG A 112 5.59 13.36 9.18
N ALA A 113 5.09 12.15 9.43
CA ALA A 113 5.69 11.20 10.37
C ALA A 113 7.15 10.91 10.01
N GLY A 114 7.45 10.66 8.74
CA GLY A 114 8.82 10.42 8.29
C GLY A 114 9.75 11.62 8.40
N ARG A 115 9.23 12.85 8.26
CA ARG A 115 10.00 14.08 8.43
C ARG A 115 10.28 14.43 9.88
N ASP A 116 9.30 14.23 10.75
CA ASP A 116 9.32 14.70 12.13
C ASP A 116 9.93 13.67 13.10
N ALA A 117 9.96 12.37 12.73
CA ALA A 117 10.45 11.33 13.62
C ALA A 117 11.97 11.45 13.90
N PRO A 118 12.40 11.31 15.18
CA PRO A 118 13.80 11.42 15.54
C PRO A 118 14.67 10.35 14.87
N ALA A 119 15.90 10.71 14.46
CA ALA A 119 16.79 9.77 13.79
C ALA A 119 17.04 8.47 14.58
N SER A 120 17.01 8.55 15.91
CA SER A 120 17.23 7.41 16.81
C SER A 120 16.12 6.36 16.80
N VAL A 121 14.94 6.64 16.23
CA VAL A 121 13.82 5.68 16.26
C VAL A 121 13.87 4.64 15.16
N TRP A 122 14.53 4.94 14.04
CA TRP A 122 14.39 4.17 12.80
C TRP A 122 14.89 2.72 12.89
N GLU A 123 15.94 2.48 13.68
CA GLU A 123 16.52 1.15 13.88
C GLU A 123 15.92 0.41 15.09
N ARG A 124 15.00 1.04 15.83
CA ARG A 124 14.30 0.37 16.94
C ARG A 124 13.31 -0.68 16.40
N PRO A 125 12.92 -1.66 17.23
CA PRO A 125 11.81 -2.56 16.89
C PRO A 125 10.54 -1.77 16.55
N GLY A 126 9.90 -2.12 15.43
CA GLY A 126 8.68 -1.51 14.92
C GLY A 126 7.48 -2.45 15.04
N LEU A 127 7.45 -3.51 14.23
CA LEU A 127 6.32 -4.46 14.19
C LEU A 127 6.82 -5.88 13.90
N GLY A 128 6.60 -6.81 14.83
CA GLY A 128 7.07 -8.19 14.68
C GLY A 128 8.59 -8.26 14.49
N VAL A 129 9.02 -8.67 13.28
CA VAL A 129 10.44 -8.76 12.90
C VAL A 129 10.98 -7.46 12.29
N TRP A 130 10.14 -6.45 12.07
CA TRP A 130 10.51 -5.20 11.43
C TRP A 130 11.07 -4.18 12.41
N SER A 131 12.07 -3.43 11.96
CA SER A 131 12.39 -2.12 12.53
C SER A 131 11.32 -1.08 12.17
N VAL A 132 11.35 0.07 12.85
CA VAL A 132 10.48 1.22 12.51
C VAL A 132 10.69 1.65 11.05
N LYS A 133 11.94 1.64 10.57
CA LYS A 133 12.27 1.97 9.17
C LYS A 133 11.66 0.97 8.20
N GLU A 134 11.67 -0.31 8.53
CA GLU A 134 11.13 -1.38 7.69
C GLU A 134 9.60 -1.33 7.61
N LEU A 135 8.92 -1.09 8.73
CA LEU A 135 7.48 -0.81 8.76
C LEU A 135 7.13 0.42 7.89
N TYR A 136 7.87 1.52 8.06
CA TYR A 136 7.63 2.73 7.28
C TYR A 136 7.90 2.51 5.78
N ALA A 137 8.96 1.77 5.45
CA ALA A 137 9.30 1.38 4.09
C ALA A 137 8.20 0.53 3.43
N HIS A 138 7.57 -0.37 4.19
CA HIS A 138 6.43 -1.16 3.72
C HIS A 138 5.29 -0.26 3.22
N VAL A 139 4.86 0.70 4.04
CA VAL A 139 3.75 1.59 3.70
C VAL A 139 4.12 2.55 2.55
N SER A 140 5.33 3.10 2.59
CA SER A 140 5.89 3.97 1.53
C SER A 140 5.92 3.26 0.16
N ARG A 141 6.36 2.00 0.12
CA ARG A 141 6.31 1.17 -1.10
C ARG A 141 4.88 1.01 -1.62
N GLY A 142 3.89 0.94 -0.72
CA GLY A 142 2.47 0.93 -1.08
C GLY A 142 2.04 2.16 -1.89
N ALA A 143 2.56 3.35 -1.56
CA ALA A 143 2.31 4.58 -2.31
C ALA A 143 2.95 4.51 -3.71
N THR A 144 4.22 4.12 -3.81
CA THR A 144 4.92 3.93 -5.10
C THR A 144 4.24 2.88 -5.98
N THR A 145 3.80 1.77 -5.39
CA THR A 145 3.08 0.71 -6.12
C THR A 145 1.74 1.22 -6.64
N THR A 146 1.03 2.05 -5.87
CA THR A 146 -0.24 2.65 -6.31
C THR A 146 -0.05 3.59 -7.50
N LEU A 147 1.03 4.38 -7.49
CA LEU A 147 1.41 5.22 -8.62
C LEU A 147 1.69 4.40 -9.89
N ASP A 148 2.51 3.36 -9.79
CA ASP A 148 2.82 2.47 -10.91
C ASP A 148 1.57 1.79 -11.48
N LEU A 149 0.71 1.24 -10.59
CA LEU A 149 -0.55 0.62 -11.01
C LEU A 149 -1.47 1.61 -11.73
N THR A 150 -1.54 2.85 -11.25
CA THR A 150 -2.34 3.92 -11.87
C THR A 150 -1.86 4.21 -13.29
N GLY A 151 -0.54 4.24 -13.51
CA GLY A 151 0.05 4.40 -14.85
C GLY A 151 -0.26 3.24 -15.81
N ARG A 152 -0.58 2.06 -15.29
CA ARG A 152 -0.91 0.84 -16.05
C ARG A 152 -2.40 0.52 -16.09
N ALA A 153 -3.25 1.44 -15.64
CA ALA A 153 -4.68 1.19 -15.54
C ALA A 153 -5.32 0.95 -16.92
N THR A 154 -6.32 0.08 -17.01
CA THR A 154 -7.04 -0.26 -18.27
C THR A 154 -8.56 -0.14 -18.12
N ASP A 155 -9.31 -0.34 -19.20
CA ASP A 155 -10.77 -0.42 -19.18
C ASP A 155 -11.22 -1.89 -19.14
N GLY A 156 -12.45 -2.16 -18.68
CA GLY A 156 -13.04 -3.52 -18.66
C GLY A 156 -13.91 -3.80 -17.44
N ALA A 157 -14.12 -5.07 -17.13
CA ALA A 157 -14.81 -5.51 -15.91
C ALA A 157 -13.82 -5.86 -14.79
N PRO A 158 -14.06 -5.43 -13.54
CA PRO A 158 -13.17 -5.76 -12.43
C PRO A 158 -13.21 -7.26 -12.12
N GLY A 159 -12.05 -7.86 -11.84
CA GLY A 159 -11.94 -9.25 -11.38
C GLY A 159 -12.18 -9.39 -9.87
N ILE A 160 -12.07 -8.29 -9.12
CA ILE A 160 -12.28 -8.23 -7.67
C ILE A 160 -13.27 -7.08 -7.38
N PRO A 161 -14.35 -7.34 -6.60
CA PRO A 161 -15.47 -6.41 -6.52
C PRO A 161 -15.24 -5.20 -5.59
N ASP A 162 -14.40 -5.33 -4.57
CA ASP A 162 -14.20 -4.31 -3.52
C ASP A 162 -12.92 -4.58 -2.69
N GLY A 163 -12.64 -3.69 -1.72
CA GLY A 163 -11.47 -3.78 -0.85
C GLY A 163 -11.47 -5.01 0.08
N ALA A 164 -12.63 -5.42 0.59
CA ALA A 164 -12.74 -6.62 1.42
C ALA A 164 -12.43 -7.89 0.61
N GLY A 165 -12.95 -7.97 -0.62
CA GLY A 165 -12.65 -9.04 -1.56
C GLY A 165 -11.16 -9.16 -1.89
N TYR A 166 -10.43 -8.03 -1.97
CA TYR A 166 -8.98 -8.02 -2.17
C TYR A 166 -8.25 -8.74 -1.02
N PHE A 167 -8.49 -8.32 0.23
CA PHE A 167 -7.86 -8.96 1.39
C PHE A 167 -8.30 -10.41 1.55
N GLY A 168 -9.57 -10.73 1.26
CA GLY A 168 -10.11 -12.08 1.30
C GLY A 168 -9.38 -13.01 0.33
N LEU A 169 -9.10 -12.54 -0.88
CA LEU A 169 -8.33 -13.30 -1.88
C LEU A 169 -6.86 -13.48 -1.48
N LEU A 170 -6.23 -12.47 -0.88
CA LEU A 170 -4.87 -12.61 -0.34
C LEU A 170 -4.82 -13.68 0.75
N MET A 171 -5.76 -13.65 1.71
CA MET A 171 -5.88 -14.68 2.74
C MET A 171 -6.09 -16.08 2.15
N ALA A 172 -6.99 -16.22 1.17
CA ALA A 172 -7.28 -17.50 0.53
C ALA A 172 -6.07 -18.05 -0.25
N LYS A 173 -5.24 -17.17 -0.83
CA LYS A 173 -3.96 -17.52 -1.46
C LYS A 173 -2.86 -17.84 -0.45
N GLY A 174 -3.15 -17.74 0.86
CA GLY A 174 -2.19 -17.99 1.92
C GLY A 174 -1.16 -16.87 2.08
N VAL A 175 -1.39 -15.70 1.47
CA VAL A 175 -0.57 -14.52 1.72
C VAL A 175 -0.84 -14.09 3.16
N ARG A 176 0.12 -14.42 4.02
CA ARG A 176 0.23 -13.89 5.37
C ARG A 176 1.34 -12.83 5.35
N PRO A 177 1.53 -12.03 6.41
CA PRO A 177 2.84 -11.45 6.71
C PRO A 177 3.78 -12.61 7.00
N ASP A 178 4.18 -13.31 5.95
CA ASP A 178 5.19 -14.32 5.95
C ASP A 178 6.54 -13.66 5.66
N GLU A 179 7.60 -14.46 5.72
CA GLU A 179 8.97 -14.00 5.49
C GLU A 179 9.11 -13.21 4.19
N GLY A 180 8.31 -13.48 3.14
CA GLY A 180 8.40 -12.79 1.85
C GLY A 180 7.98 -11.32 1.91
N VAL A 181 6.87 -10.99 2.58
CA VAL A 181 6.47 -9.58 2.77
C VAL A 181 7.51 -8.86 3.63
N ALA A 182 8.04 -9.57 4.63
CA ALA A 182 9.02 -9.01 5.53
C ALA A 182 10.36 -8.70 4.85
N GLU A 183 10.89 -9.63 4.06
CA GLU A 183 12.13 -9.43 3.30
C GLU A 183 11.98 -8.30 2.28
N LEU A 184 10.82 -8.18 1.60
CA LEU A 184 10.59 -7.06 0.68
C LEU A 184 10.58 -5.70 1.40
N ALA A 185 10.05 -5.62 2.62
CA ALA A 185 10.11 -4.40 3.43
C ALA A 185 11.56 -4.06 3.80
N LYS A 186 12.36 -5.05 4.22
CA LYS A 186 13.81 -4.90 4.51
C LYS A 186 14.59 -4.44 3.29
N GLU A 187 14.41 -5.10 2.15
CA GLU A 187 15.08 -4.72 0.91
C GLU A 187 14.72 -3.29 0.47
N TRP A 188 13.46 -2.88 0.67
CA TRP A 188 13.02 -1.51 0.34
C TRP A 188 13.61 -0.49 1.31
N ALA A 189 13.65 -0.80 2.60
CA ALA A 189 14.27 0.04 3.63
C ALA A 189 15.79 0.18 3.43
N ALA A 190 16.48 -0.88 3.00
CA ALA A 190 17.92 -0.87 2.76
C ALA A 190 18.29 0.00 1.55
N ARG A 191 17.43 0.03 0.53
CA ARG A 191 17.67 0.78 -0.73
C ARG A 191 17.30 2.27 -0.65
N ASN A 192 16.58 2.69 0.38
CA ASN A 192 16.05 4.06 0.47
C ASN A 192 16.44 4.73 1.79
N SER A 193 16.73 6.03 1.72
CA SER A 193 16.83 6.88 2.91
C SER A 193 15.43 7.14 3.46
N VAL A 194 15.33 7.48 4.74
CA VAL A 194 14.05 7.88 5.37
C VAL A 194 13.43 9.06 4.62
N THR A 195 14.24 10.04 4.21
CA THR A 195 13.80 11.19 3.42
C THR A 195 13.15 10.75 2.11
N SER A 196 13.79 9.85 1.36
CA SER A 196 13.23 9.33 0.11
C SER A 196 11.94 8.53 0.33
N LEU A 197 11.86 7.75 1.41
CA LEU A 197 10.63 7.05 1.78
C LEU A 197 9.48 8.02 2.11
N ALA A 198 9.77 9.15 2.75
CA ALA A 198 8.78 10.18 3.04
C ALA A 198 8.33 10.92 1.77
N GLU A 199 9.27 11.25 0.88
CA GLU A 199 8.99 11.88 -0.42
C GLU A 199 8.11 11.01 -1.33
N ALA A 200 8.15 9.69 -1.18
CA ALA A 200 7.33 8.77 -1.97
C ALA A 200 5.81 9.01 -1.81
N PHE A 201 5.37 9.41 -0.61
CA PHE A 201 3.97 9.74 -0.35
C PHE A 201 3.56 11.00 -1.10
N ASP A 202 4.35 12.06 -1.00
CA ASP A 202 4.09 13.34 -1.68
C ASP A 202 4.16 13.17 -3.21
N SER A 203 5.12 12.37 -3.70
CA SER A 203 5.30 12.08 -5.12
C SER A 203 4.15 11.25 -5.72
N ALA A 204 3.58 10.32 -4.94
CA ALA A 204 2.45 9.51 -5.38
C ALA A 204 1.11 10.26 -5.28
N ALA A 205 0.95 11.14 -4.29
CA ALA A 205 -0.33 11.78 -3.95
C ALA A 205 -1.01 12.43 -5.16
N VAL A 206 -0.42 13.48 -5.73
CA VAL A 206 -1.07 14.25 -6.81
C VAL A 206 -1.48 13.37 -8.00
N PRO A 207 -0.58 12.62 -8.67
CA PRO A 207 -0.94 11.86 -9.85
C PRO A 207 -1.99 10.76 -9.58
N VAL A 208 -1.89 10.06 -8.44
CA VAL A 208 -2.84 8.99 -8.09
C VAL A 208 -4.23 9.58 -7.83
N LEU A 209 -4.31 10.59 -6.95
CA LEU A 209 -5.59 11.13 -6.48
C LEU A 209 -6.32 11.84 -7.63
N GLU A 210 -5.60 12.57 -8.47
CA GLU A 210 -6.21 13.17 -9.66
C GLU A 210 -6.70 12.12 -10.67
N ALA A 211 -5.93 11.05 -10.90
CA ALA A 211 -6.35 9.97 -11.79
C ALA A 211 -7.62 9.28 -11.25
N ALA A 212 -7.68 9.03 -9.94
CA ALA A 212 -8.84 8.46 -9.27
C ALA A 212 -10.08 9.35 -9.38
N ARG A 213 -9.93 10.68 -9.21
CA ARG A 213 -11.03 11.64 -9.39
C ARG A 213 -11.51 11.71 -10.83
N ARG A 214 -10.60 11.68 -11.81
CA ARG A 214 -10.96 11.78 -13.24
C ARG A 214 -11.50 10.48 -13.83
N ARG A 215 -10.98 9.34 -13.39
CA ARG A 215 -11.25 8.03 -13.98
C ARG A 215 -11.42 6.96 -12.89
N PRO A 216 -12.44 7.08 -12.02
CA PRO A 216 -12.62 6.25 -10.83
C PRO A 216 -12.79 4.75 -11.14
N ASP A 217 -13.30 4.43 -12.32
CA ASP A 217 -13.65 3.06 -12.72
C ASP A 217 -12.55 2.33 -13.49
N ARG A 218 -11.39 2.96 -13.69
CA ARG A 218 -10.26 2.32 -14.38
C ARG A 218 -9.73 1.15 -13.59
N LEU A 219 -9.31 0.10 -14.29
CA LEU A 219 -8.89 -1.14 -13.67
C LEU A 219 -7.39 -1.12 -13.40
N LEU A 220 -7.02 -1.25 -12.13
CA LEU A 220 -5.64 -1.42 -11.69
C LEU A 220 -5.26 -2.91 -11.72
N PRO A 221 -4.15 -3.30 -12.36
CA PRO A 221 -3.70 -4.69 -12.45
C PRO A 221 -2.94 -5.11 -11.17
N THR A 222 -3.68 -5.35 -10.07
CA THR A 222 -3.09 -5.71 -8.77
C THR A 222 -2.58 -7.15 -8.75
N ILE A 223 -1.76 -7.49 -7.75
CA ILE A 223 -1.29 -8.87 -7.51
C ILE A 223 -2.43 -9.87 -7.24
N ALA A 224 -3.55 -9.42 -6.70
CA ALA A 224 -4.68 -10.29 -6.41
C ALA A 224 -5.58 -10.51 -7.64
N GLY A 225 -5.57 -9.57 -8.59
CA GLY A 225 -6.49 -9.47 -9.73
C GLY A 225 -6.80 -8.02 -10.08
N THR A 226 -7.57 -7.78 -11.15
CA THR A 226 -7.95 -6.42 -11.55
C THR A 226 -9.02 -5.83 -10.63
N MET A 227 -8.86 -4.55 -10.25
CA MET A 227 -9.78 -3.81 -9.37
C MET A 227 -10.06 -2.43 -9.94
N ARG A 228 -11.27 -1.88 -9.74
CA ARG A 228 -11.47 -0.45 -10.04
C ARG A 228 -10.55 0.41 -9.17
N THR A 229 -10.16 1.57 -9.67
CA THR A 229 -9.25 2.49 -8.99
C THR A 229 -9.76 2.83 -7.60
N LEU A 230 -11.02 3.26 -7.45
CA LEU A 230 -11.56 3.60 -6.13
C LEU A 230 -11.56 2.42 -5.15
N ASP A 231 -11.91 1.21 -5.61
CA ASP A 231 -11.94 0.03 -4.74
C ASP A 231 -10.53 -0.36 -4.29
N TYR A 232 -9.52 -0.17 -5.13
CA TYR A 232 -8.13 -0.39 -4.74
C TYR A 232 -7.64 0.65 -3.73
N LEU A 233 -8.05 1.93 -3.85
CA LEU A 233 -7.66 2.97 -2.90
C LEU A 233 -8.19 2.69 -1.49
N VAL A 234 -9.36 2.04 -1.35
CA VAL A 234 -9.85 1.56 -0.03
C VAL A 234 -8.83 0.64 0.64
N THR A 235 -8.16 -0.23 -0.13
CA THR A 235 -7.09 -1.08 0.43
C THR A 235 -5.93 -0.24 0.96
N ARG A 236 -5.60 0.86 0.29
CA ARG A 236 -4.52 1.76 0.72
C ARG A 236 -4.91 2.56 1.96
N VAL A 237 -6.19 2.94 2.09
CA VAL A 237 -6.74 3.54 3.32
C VAL A 237 -6.60 2.57 4.50
N VAL A 238 -6.98 1.30 4.33
CA VAL A 238 -6.84 0.27 5.38
C VAL A 238 -5.38 0.09 5.81
N GLU A 239 -4.48 -0.16 4.85
CA GLU A 239 -3.05 -0.38 5.13
C GLU A 239 -2.42 0.84 5.80
N ALA A 240 -2.68 2.05 5.28
CA ALA A 240 -2.13 3.28 5.83
C ALA A 240 -2.72 3.60 7.22
N THR A 241 -3.94 3.18 7.53
CA THR A 241 -4.57 3.41 8.83
C THR A 241 -4.02 2.45 9.87
N VAL A 242 -4.02 1.15 9.58
CA VAL A 242 -3.55 0.12 10.53
C VAL A 242 -2.09 0.36 10.87
N HIS A 243 -1.23 0.52 9.86
CA HIS A 243 0.20 0.70 10.13
C HIS A 243 0.57 2.04 10.72
N LEU A 244 -0.33 3.04 10.66
CA LEU A 244 -0.11 4.29 11.36
C LEU A 244 -0.42 4.13 12.86
N LEU A 245 -1.35 3.26 13.24
CA LEU A 245 -1.50 2.83 14.65
C LEU A 245 -0.28 2.05 15.12
N ASP A 246 0.27 1.16 14.29
CA ASP A 246 1.48 0.41 14.63
C ASP A 246 2.69 1.35 14.82
N PHE A 247 2.82 2.36 13.95
CA PHE A 247 3.87 3.37 14.04
C PHE A 247 3.71 4.25 15.30
N ASP A 248 2.48 4.70 15.59
CA ASP A 248 2.15 5.49 16.77
C ASP A 248 2.43 4.73 18.08
N ALA A 249 2.24 3.42 18.09
CA ALA A 249 2.53 2.60 19.26
C ALA A 249 4.02 2.55 19.64
N VAL A 250 4.94 2.85 18.71
CA VAL A 250 6.40 2.69 18.91
C VAL A 250 7.19 4.00 18.76
N VAL A 251 6.61 5.03 18.13
CA VAL A 251 7.19 6.35 17.95
C VAL A 251 6.37 7.39 18.72
N ALA A 252 6.99 7.98 19.74
CA ALA A 252 6.34 9.02 20.54
C ALA A 252 5.95 10.24 19.67
N ASP A 253 4.80 10.83 19.98
CA ASP A 253 4.23 12.02 19.31
C ASP A 253 4.00 11.85 17.80
N ALA A 254 3.91 10.61 17.33
CA ALA A 254 3.52 10.31 15.95
C ALA A 254 2.10 10.79 15.66
N PRO A 255 1.78 11.11 14.39
CA PRO A 255 0.42 11.44 14.02
C PRO A 255 -0.48 10.21 14.11
N THR A 256 -1.67 10.38 14.69
CA THR A 256 -2.69 9.33 14.71
C THR A 256 -3.56 9.37 13.44
N PRO A 257 -4.18 8.23 13.06
CA PRO A 257 -5.18 8.21 11.99
C PRO A 257 -6.41 9.06 12.36
N PRO A 258 -7.05 9.74 11.39
CA PRO A 258 -8.31 10.42 11.63
C PRO A 258 -9.45 9.43 11.90
N GLU A 259 -10.48 9.86 12.64
CA GLU A 259 -11.61 9.03 13.07
C GLU A 259 -12.37 8.41 11.88
N GLU A 260 -12.49 9.15 10.79
CA GLU A 260 -13.14 8.69 9.56
C GLU A 260 -12.36 7.54 8.92
N ALA A 261 -11.03 7.56 8.96
CA ALA A 261 -10.19 6.48 8.45
C ALA A 261 -10.26 5.22 9.34
N LEU A 262 -10.33 5.41 10.67
CA LEU A 262 -10.55 4.31 11.62
C LEU A 262 -11.91 3.64 11.38
N THR A 263 -12.97 4.45 11.27
CA THR A 263 -14.33 3.96 10.99
C THR A 263 -14.39 3.24 9.66
N ARG A 264 -13.79 3.83 8.62
CA ARG A 264 -13.73 3.24 7.29
C ARG A 264 -13.01 1.90 7.28
N THR A 265 -11.86 1.83 7.97
CA THR A 265 -11.08 0.60 8.12
C THR A 265 -11.87 -0.47 8.86
N ALA A 266 -12.55 -0.13 9.97
CA ALA A 266 -13.37 -1.06 10.72
C ALA A 266 -14.50 -1.68 9.88
N VAL A 267 -15.15 -0.90 9.00
CA VAL A 267 -16.16 -1.42 8.07
C VAL A 267 -15.58 -2.46 7.12
N VAL A 268 -14.43 -2.17 6.50
CA VAL A 268 -13.78 -3.10 5.55
C VAL A 268 -13.35 -4.39 6.25
N LEU A 269 -12.79 -4.28 7.47
CA LEU A 269 -12.41 -5.44 8.25
C LEU A 269 -13.63 -6.28 8.67
N ALA A 270 -14.75 -5.65 9.04
CA ALA A 270 -15.98 -6.37 9.35
C ALA A 270 -16.57 -7.11 8.13
N ASP A 271 -16.43 -6.55 6.93
CA ASP A 271 -16.87 -7.18 5.66
C ASP A 271 -15.94 -8.32 5.18
N LEU A 272 -14.71 -8.38 5.70
CA LEU A 272 -13.70 -9.35 5.30
C LEU A 272 -14.01 -10.78 5.76
N VAL A 273 -14.81 -10.93 6.81
CA VAL A 273 -15.06 -12.19 7.51
C VAL A 273 -16.57 -12.44 7.62
N ALA A 274 -16.97 -13.71 7.77
CA ALA A 274 -18.38 -14.01 7.98
C ALA A 274 -18.89 -13.31 9.26
N PRO A 275 -20.11 -12.73 9.26
CA PRO A 275 -20.60 -11.99 10.43
C PRO A 275 -20.60 -12.79 11.73
N ASP A 276 -20.86 -14.10 11.70
CA ASP A 276 -20.83 -14.94 12.89
C ASP A 276 -19.41 -15.16 13.41
N ASP A 277 -18.44 -15.32 12.51
CA ASP A 277 -17.02 -15.40 12.87
C ASP A 277 -16.50 -14.08 13.44
N PHE A 278 -16.88 -12.94 12.84
CA PHE A 278 -16.56 -11.61 13.39
C PHE A 278 -17.10 -11.45 14.81
N ILE A 279 -18.40 -11.71 15.02
CA ILE A 279 -19.05 -11.57 16.33
C ILE A 279 -18.40 -12.51 17.35
N ARG A 280 -18.10 -13.76 16.97
CA ARG A 280 -17.40 -14.69 17.87
C ARG A 280 -16.02 -14.18 18.22
N SER A 281 -15.21 -13.76 17.26
CA SER A 281 -13.86 -13.23 17.51
C SER A 281 -13.91 -11.98 18.40
N ALA A 282 -14.74 -11.00 18.05
CA ALA A 282 -14.90 -9.74 18.77
C ALA A 282 -15.44 -9.92 20.20
N THR A 283 -16.13 -11.03 20.48
CA THR A 283 -16.63 -11.37 21.83
C THR A 283 -15.80 -12.45 22.53
N GLY A 284 -14.58 -12.72 22.06
CA GLY A 284 -13.63 -13.63 22.70
C GLY A 284 -13.95 -15.13 22.58
N ARG A 285 -14.84 -15.51 21.65
CA ARG A 285 -15.36 -16.87 21.44
C ARG A 285 -14.93 -17.51 20.11
N GLY A 286 -13.96 -16.91 19.43
CA GLY A 286 -13.43 -17.39 18.15
C GLY A 286 -11.93 -17.12 18.04
N PRO A 287 -11.25 -17.73 17.05
CA PRO A 287 -9.86 -17.41 16.76
C PRO A 287 -9.73 -15.94 16.33
N ALA A 288 -8.51 -15.38 16.39
CA ALA A 288 -8.24 -14.08 15.78
C ALA A 288 -8.47 -14.17 14.26
N VAL A 289 -9.29 -13.28 13.71
CA VAL A 289 -9.78 -13.40 12.32
C VAL A 289 -9.02 -12.54 11.29
N PHE A 290 -8.09 -11.66 11.72
CA PHE A 290 -7.32 -10.79 10.82
C PHE A 290 -5.81 -11.10 10.84
N PRO A 291 -5.32 -12.00 9.97
CA PRO A 291 -3.90 -12.35 9.92
C PRO A 291 -3.08 -11.51 8.93
N VAL A 292 -3.68 -10.74 8.00
CA VAL A 292 -2.94 -10.06 6.90
C VAL A 292 -2.26 -8.78 7.35
N LEU A 293 -2.82 -8.09 8.35
CA LEU A 293 -2.40 -6.76 8.79
C LEU A 293 -1.73 -6.86 10.18
N ARG A 294 -0.71 -7.71 10.31
CA ARG A 294 0.04 -7.94 11.55
C ARG A 294 1.52 -7.69 11.37
#